data_AF-A0A7L4RNT4-F1
#
_entry.id   AF-A0A7L4RNT4-F1
#
_cell.length_a   1.000
_cell.length_b   1.000
_cell.length_c   1.000
_cell.angle_alpha   90.00
_cell.angle_beta   90.00
_cell.angle_gamma   90.00
#
_symmetry.space_group_name_H-M   'P 1'
#
loop_
_entity.id
_entity.type
_entity.pdbx_description
1 polymer ?
#
loop_
_entity_poly.entity_id
_entity_poly.type
_entity_poly.pdbx_seq_one_letter_code
_entity_poly.pdbx_strand_id
1 'polypeptide(L)'
;MEPSDMIRDAFTLDYEEPVTRAISELPKHKTCIVVMRGKKYAGIVDDWTWISSGAKPAAKVGHIAVHAPTITKKTEMLEICRLFFSGPYRALPVMDDDKLVGVLARSDALKMLSDEGLLGRMKVEEIMDKQVPKIESRASLGKARSMMYGNQYGKLAVIEKESLVGVLTAYDIANLLDKPKDKLPFRRSKERVDDIEVSSIMREEVYTVKPEETIVDSARKLIEKDVAALIVESGGKPVGVISARDLFSCVFKPEEVGLDISGLDENDRMFVDDIREDAKKTLDKLRKSFEVEYLSLHFKKHGKKYSVHGRLMGRGFVFSASSFGWDLRNALKSFLDEMEKMVHKEKEGRIERRKTTPRKTERWIE
;
A
#
# COMPACT_ATOMS: atom_id res chain seq x y z
N MET A 1 -14.76 19.87 -9.07
CA MET A 1 -14.29 20.35 -7.76
C MET A 1 -12.78 20.24 -7.83
N GLU A 2 -12.05 21.34 -7.68
CA GLU A 2 -10.61 21.28 -7.94
C GLU A 2 -9.90 20.57 -6.78
N PRO A 3 -8.79 19.83 -7.02
CA PRO A 3 -8.00 19.22 -5.95
C PRO A 3 -7.59 20.21 -4.86
N SER A 4 -7.40 21.48 -5.23
CA SER A 4 -7.10 22.57 -4.31
C SER A 4 -8.14 22.79 -3.22
N ASP A 5 -9.41 22.48 -3.51
CA ASP A 5 -10.54 22.72 -2.62
C ASP A 5 -10.62 21.67 -1.49
N MET A 6 -9.95 20.53 -1.67
CA MET A 6 -9.94 19.40 -0.74
C MET A 6 -8.65 19.33 0.11
N ILE A 7 -7.77 20.32 0.01
CA ILE A 7 -6.54 20.36 0.81
C ILE A 7 -6.92 20.58 2.28
N ARG A 8 -6.51 19.65 3.14
CA ARG A 8 -6.70 19.73 4.59
C ARG A 8 -5.44 20.29 5.25
N ASP A 9 -5.63 20.90 6.42
CA ASP A 9 -4.52 21.26 7.29
C ASP A 9 -3.69 20.01 7.64
N ALA A 10 -2.37 20.14 7.51
CA ALA A 10 -1.44 19.09 7.87
C ALA A 10 -1.01 19.23 9.33
N PHE A 11 -1.18 18.18 10.12
CA PHE A 11 -0.49 18.09 11.41
C PHE A 11 0.96 17.66 11.19
N THR A 12 1.89 18.46 11.70
CA THR A 12 3.33 18.24 11.50
C THR A 12 4.05 17.85 12.77
N LEU A 13 5.03 16.96 12.67
CA LEU A 13 6.05 16.73 13.69
C LEU A 13 7.45 16.98 13.10
N ASP A 14 8.36 17.49 13.92
CA ASP A 14 9.78 17.51 13.57
C ASP A 14 10.37 16.10 13.61
N TYR A 15 11.34 15.83 12.74
CA TYR A 15 12.02 14.56 12.55
C TYR A 15 12.52 13.95 13.86
N GLU A 16 12.99 14.81 14.76
CA GLU A 16 13.62 14.41 16.02
C GLU A 16 12.60 14.10 17.12
N GLU A 17 11.31 14.39 16.91
CA GLU A 17 10.25 14.13 17.89
C GLU A 17 9.99 12.64 18.10
N PRO A 18 9.52 12.23 19.28
CA PRO A 18 9.31 10.82 19.58
C PRO A 18 8.06 10.26 18.88
N VAL A 19 8.14 8.98 18.50
CA VAL A 19 7.01 8.24 17.90
C VAL A 19 5.77 8.24 18.81
N THR A 20 5.92 8.27 20.14
CA THR A 20 4.78 8.41 21.08
C THR A 20 3.88 9.61 20.76
N ARG A 21 4.45 10.73 20.32
CA ARG A 21 3.67 11.91 19.96
C ARG A 21 2.85 11.64 18.71
N ALA A 22 3.43 10.96 17.71
CA ALA A 22 2.71 10.55 16.51
C ALA A 22 1.52 9.64 16.87
N ILE A 23 1.72 8.65 17.73
CA ILE A 23 0.67 7.73 18.20
C ILE A 23 -0.48 8.50 18.88
N SER A 24 -0.17 9.50 19.71
CA SER A 24 -1.20 10.28 20.41
C SER A 24 -2.01 11.21 19.51
N GLU A 25 -1.44 11.63 18.38
CA GLU A 25 -2.02 12.63 17.48
C GLU A 25 -2.74 11.99 16.29
N LEU A 26 -2.30 10.83 15.81
CA LEU A 26 -2.91 10.12 14.67
C LEU A 26 -4.44 9.96 14.78
N PRO A 27 -5.03 9.53 15.93
CA PRO A 27 -6.48 9.41 16.05
C PRO A 27 -7.25 10.73 15.90
N LYS A 28 -6.60 11.87 16.17
CA LYS A 28 -7.20 13.21 16.08
C LYS A 28 -7.24 13.71 14.64
N HIS A 29 -6.24 13.35 13.83
CA HIS A 29 -6.06 13.87 12.47
C HIS A 29 -6.44 12.86 11.37
N LYS A 30 -6.68 11.58 11.72
CA LYS A 30 -7.29 10.47 10.94
C LYS A 30 -6.65 10.11 9.57
N THR A 31 -5.72 10.91 9.09
CA THR A 31 -5.17 10.81 7.73
C THR A 31 -3.72 10.35 7.77
N CYS A 32 -2.83 11.24 8.21
CA CYS A 32 -1.43 10.98 8.49
C CYS A 32 -0.86 12.15 9.31
N ILE A 33 0.38 11.99 9.75
CA ILE A 33 1.22 13.05 10.29
C ILE A 33 2.33 13.32 9.28
N VAL A 34 2.54 14.58 8.94
CA VAL A 34 3.65 14.99 8.07
C VAL A 34 4.89 15.21 8.93
N VAL A 35 5.99 14.57 8.55
CA VAL A 35 7.27 14.70 9.25
C VAL A 35 8.18 15.66 8.50
N MET A 36 8.65 16.68 9.19
CA MET A 36 9.52 17.72 8.66
C MET A 36 10.89 17.66 9.35
N ARG A 37 11.97 18.00 8.65
CA ARG A 37 13.29 18.25 9.26
C ARG A 37 13.65 19.70 9.00
N GLY A 38 13.35 20.57 9.96
CA GLY A 38 13.30 22.01 9.70
C GLY A 38 12.29 22.33 8.59
N LYS A 39 12.74 22.91 7.48
CA LYS A 39 11.87 23.21 6.31
C LYS A 39 11.72 22.06 5.32
N LYS A 40 12.51 21.00 5.44
CA LYS A 40 12.51 19.91 4.46
C LYS A 40 11.49 18.85 4.82
N TYR A 41 10.66 18.46 3.86
CA TYR A 41 9.79 17.29 4.01
C TYR A 41 10.62 16.01 4.14
N ALA A 42 10.34 15.22 5.18
CA ALA A 42 11.03 13.97 5.46
C ALA A 42 10.18 12.74 5.12
N GLY A 43 8.86 12.81 5.33
CA GLY A 43 7.94 11.70 5.05
C GLY A 43 6.60 11.88 5.74
N ILE A 44 5.76 10.86 5.67
CA ILE A 44 4.51 10.76 6.41
C ILE A 44 4.54 9.57 7.37
N VAL A 45 3.76 9.66 8.45
CA VAL A 45 3.48 8.56 9.36
C VAL A 45 1.97 8.39 9.45
N ASP A 46 1.49 7.16 9.26
CA ASP A 46 0.12 6.75 9.50
C ASP A 46 0.09 5.54 10.46
N ASP A 47 -1.11 5.02 10.73
CA ASP A 47 -1.29 3.85 11.62
C ASP A 47 -0.42 2.67 11.15
N TRP A 48 -0.43 2.38 9.84
CA TRP A 48 0.32 1.27 9.25
C TRP A 48 1.82 1.44 9.41
N THR A 49 2.32 2.65 9.21
CA THR A 49 3.73 3.00 9.32
C THR A 49 4.25 2.73 10.73
N TRP A 50 3.49 3.13 11.75
CA TRP A 50 3.80 2.80 13.14
C TRP A 50 3.85 1.28 13.35
N ILE A 51 2.77 0.58 13.01
CA ILE A 51 2.58 -0.85 13.25
C ILE A 51 3.68 -1.69 12.59
N SER A 52 4.01 -1.36 11.34
CA SER A 52 4.96 -2.13 10.54
C SER A 52 6.43 -1.82 10.88
N SER A 53 6.71 -0.65 11.48
CA SER A 53 8.09 -0.24 11.79
C SER A 53 8.75 -1.07 12.90
N GLY A 54 7.96 -1.62 13.82
CA GLY A 54 8.47 -2.25 15.04
C GLY A 54 9.32 -1.32 15.91
N ALA A 55 9.22 0.00 15.69
CA ALA A 55 10.04 0.97 16.39
C ALA A 55 9.65 1.07 17.86
N LYS A 56 10.64 1.39 18.71
CA LYS A 56 10.36 1.70 20.12
C LYS A 56 9.59 3.03 20.20
N PRO A 57 8.67 3.21 21.15
CA PRO A 57 7.92 4.47 21.28
C PRO A 57 8.80 5.72 21.43
N ALA A 58 9.97 5.59 22.05
CA ALA A 58 10.94 6.68 22.22
C ALA A 58 11.84 6.94 20.99
N ALA A 59 11.72 6.15 19.92
CA ALA A 59 12.48 6.39 18.70
C ALA A 59 12.05 7.71 18.03
N LYS A 60 12.93 8.26 17.19
CA LYS A 60 12.64 9.45 16.37
C LYS A 60 11.59 9.10 15.32
N VAL A 61 10.55 9.94 15.20
CA VAL A 61 9.47 9.77 14.23
C VAL A 61 9.99 9.76 12.79
N GLY A 62 11.06 10.52 12.52
CA GLY A 62 11.74 10.54 11.23
C GLY A 62 12.38 9.21 10.81
N HIS A 63 12.65 8.29 11.73
CA HIS A 63 13.17 6.95 11.38
C HIS A 63 12.10 6.01 10.85
N ILE A 64 10.82 6.25 11.20
CA ILE A 64 9.70 5.44 10.72
C ILE A 64 8.96 6.09 9.56
N ALA A 65 9.13 7.40 9.37
CA ALA A 65 8.46 8.15 8.31
C ALA A 65 8.70 7.53 6.92
N VAL A 66 7.62 7.27 6.20
CA VAL A 66 7.65 6.78 4.83
C VAL A 66 7.62 7.97 3.89
N HIS A 67 8.53 8.00 2.93
CA HIS A 67 8.55 9.06 1.93
C HIS A 67 7.40 8.87 0.91
N ALA A 68 6.30 9.58 1.12
CA ALA A 68 5.22 9.70 0.14
C ALA A 68 5.54 10.81 -0.88
N PRO A 69 5.18 10.65 -2.17
CA PRO A 69 5.31 11.70 -3.18
C PRO A 69 4.56 12.96 -2.75
N THR A 70 5.12 14.11 -3.09
CA THR A 70 4.52 15.43 -2.84
C THR A 70 3.82 15.94 -4.09
N ILE A 71 2.71 16.65 -3.92
CA ILE A 71 1.98 17.31 -5.00
C ILE A 71 1.98 18.82 -4.79
N THR A 72 1.56 19.57 -5.80
CA THR A 72 1.33 21.02 -5.70
C THR A 72 -0.15 21.32 -5.90
N LYS A 73 -0.58 22.56 -5.64
CA LYS A 73 -1.95 23.01 -5.95
C LYS A 73 -2.32 22.90 -7.44
N LYS A 74 -1.33 22.77 -8.32
CA LYS A 74 -1.49 22.66 -9.77
C LYS A 74 -1.44 21.22 -10.27
N THR A 75 -1.21 20.24 -9.39
CA THR A 75 -1.14 18.84 -9.79
C THR A 75 -2.53 18.36 -10.22
N GLU A 76 -2.62 17.80 -11.42
CA GLU A 76 -3.87 17.34 -12.00
C GLU A 76 -4.45 16.13 -11.27
N MET A 77 -5.78 16.00 -11.30
CA MET A 77 -6.52 14.90 -10.66
C MET A 77 -6.01 13.52 -11.08
N LEU A 78 -5.73 13.36 -12.37
CA LEU A 78 -5.26 12.08 -12.91
C LEU A 78 -3.94 11.68 -12.27
N GLU A 79 -2.99 12.61 -12.16
CA GLU A 79 -1.71 12.38 -11.51
C GLU A 79 -1.86 12.04 -10.02
N ILE A 80 -2.74 12.74 -9.31
CA ILE A 80 -3.09 12.41 -7.91
C ILE A 80 -3.57 10.97 -7.79
N CYS A 81 -4.47 10.54 -8.70
CA CYS A 81 -4.96 9.16 -8.73
C CYS A 81 -3.84 8.15 -9.02
N ARG A 82 -2.91 8.48 -9.93
CA ARG A 82 -1.73 7.66 -10.22
C ARG A 82 -0.84 7.50 -8.99
N LEU A 83 -0.59 8.58 -8.24
CA LEU A 83 0.23 8.55 -7.01
C LEU A 83 -0.43 7.75 -5.87
N PHE A 84 -1.75 7.82 -5.72
CA PHE A 84 -2.46 6.96 -4.76
C PHE A 84 -2.54 5.50 -5.19
N PHE A 85 -2.64 5.25 -6.50
CA PHE A 85 -2.58 3.89 -7.03
C PHE A 85 -1.18 3.30 -6.88
N SER A 86 -0.13 4.09 -7.07
CA SER A 86 1.24 3.58 -7.10
C SER A 86 1.80 3.17 -5.75
N GLY A 87 1.24 3.68 -4.65
CA GLY A 87 1.75 3.37 -3.32
C GLY A 87 0.67 3.22 -2.24
N PRO A 88 1.05 2.76 -1.05
CA PRO A 88 0.12 2.51 0.05
C PRO A 88 -0.32 3.78 0.79
N TYR A 89 -0.18 4.96 0.17
CA TYR A 89 -0.29 6.25 0.85
C TYR A 89 -1.75 6.57 1.21
N ARG A 90 -1.98 7.02 2.45
CA ARG A 90 -3.29 7.55 2.89
C ARG A 90 -3.48 9.03 2.57
N ALA A 91 -2.38 9.75 2.35
CA ALA A 91 -2.37 11.14 1.93
C ALA A 91 -1.11 11.48 1.15
N LEU A 92 -1.21 12.52 0.33
CA LEU A 92 -0.10 13.14 -0.37
C LEU A 92 0.12 14.54 0.24
N PRO A 93 1.34 14.87 0.71
CA PRO A 93 1.65 16.21 1.16
C PRO A 93 1.57 17.21 0.00
N VAL A 94 0.93 18.34 0.24
CA VAL A 94 0.85 19.44 -0.72
C VAL A 94 1.92 20.46 -0.38
N MET A 95 2.87 20.63 -1.29
CA MET A 95 4.00 21.54 -1.14
C MET A 95 3.87 22.70 -2.13
N ASP A 96 4.34 23.87 -1.71
CA ASP A 96 4.61 25.04 -2.54
C ASP A 96 6.09 25.38 -2.34
N ASP A 97 6.92 24.98 -3.30
CA ASP A 97 8.38 24.86 -3.12
C ASP A 97 8.74 24.05 -1.86
N ASP A 98 9.46 24.65 -0.91
CA ASP A 98 9.84 24.04 0.37
C ASP A 98 8.76 24.21 1.48
N LYS A 99 7.63 24.86 1.17
CA LYS A 99 6.59 25.16 2.16
C LYS A 99 5.48 24.12 2.10
N LEU A 100 5.21 23.48 3.24
CA LEU A 100 4.02 22.64 3.41
C LEU A 100 2.76 23.52 3.41
N VAL A 101 1.85 23.23 2.49
CA VAL A 101 0.53 23.85 2.40
C VAL A 101 -0.50 23.05 3.17
N GLY A 102 -0.42 21.72 3.10
CA GLY A 102 -1.41 20.82 3.70
C GLY A 102 -1.24 19.39 3.22
N VAL A 103 -2.32 18.61 3.29
CA VAL A 103 -2.38 17.24 2.76
C VAL A 103 -3.66 17.05 1.95
N LEU A 104 -3.56 16.26 0.88
CA LEU A 104 -4.73 15.71 0.19
C LEU A 104 -4.92 14.26 0.63
N ALA A 105 -6.07 13.90 1.20
CA ALA A 105 -6.33 12.54 1.62
C ALA A 105 -6.80 11.66 0.46
N ARG A 106 -6.51 10.36 0.54
CA ARG A 106 -6.97 9.37 -0.44
C ARG A 106 -8.50 9.32 -0.55
N SER A 107 -9.19 9.47 0.59
CA SER A 107 -10.65 9.51 0.63
C SER A 107 -11.22 10.77 -0.04
N ASP A 108 -10.51 11.89 -0.02
CA ASP A 108 -10.91 13.10 -0.74
C ASP A 108 -10.74 12.93 -2.25
N ALA A 109 -9.62 12.36 -2.69
CA ALA A 109 -9.41 12.01 -4.10
C ALA A 109 -10.51 11.08 -4.61
N LEU A 110 -10.83 10.04 -3.84
CA LEU A 110 -11.91 9.11 -4.19
C LEU A 110 -13.29 9.79 -4.20
N LYS A 111 -13.53 10.71 -3.26
CA LYS A 111 -14.77 11.50 -3.22
C LYS A 111 -14.91 12.37 -4.47
N MET A 112 -13.84 13.06 -4.88
CA MET A 112 -13.86 13.89 -6.09
C MET A 112 -14.16 13.04 -7.33
N LEU A 113 -13.54 11.87 -7.50
CA LEU A 113 -13.86 10.97 -8.60
C LEU A 113 -15.32 10.51 -8.61
N SER A 114 -15.88 10.25 -7.43
CA SER A 114 -17.28 9.85 -7.25
C SER A 114 -18.25 10.99 -7.59
N ASP A 115 -17.98 12.19 -7.08
CA ASP A 115 -18.82 13.37 -7.25
C ASP A 115 -18.80 13.91 -8.68
N GLU A 116 -17.67 13.78 -9.38
CA GLU A 116 -17.52 14.17 -10.80
C GLU A 116 -18.04 13.12 -11.79
N GLY A 117 -18.50 11.97 -11.30
CA GLY A 117 -18.98 10.88 -12.15
C GLY A 117 -17.89 10.25 -13.01
N LEU A 118 -16.62 10.39 -12.61
CA LEU A 118 -15.46 9.79 -13.28
C LEU A 118 -15.35 8.29 -12.99
N LEU A 119 -16.01 7.81 -11.94
CA LEU A 119 -16.23 6.39 -11.70
C LEU A 119 -17.40 5.92 -12.57
N GLY A 120 -17.10 5.05 -13.54
CA GLY A 120 -18.10 4.48 -14.45
C GLY A 120 -19.13 3.60 -13.74
N ARG A 121 -20.15 3.15 -14.49
CA ARG A 121 -21.18 2.21 -13.99
C ARG A 121 -20.74 0.75 -14.00
N MET A 122 -19.42 0.51 -13.99
CA MET A 122 -18.88 -0.84 -13.90
C MET A 122 -19.33 -1.49 -12.59
N LYS A 123 -19.46 -2.81 -12.62
CA LYS A 123 -19.75 -3.59 -11.44
C LYS A 123 -18.48 -3.89 -10.65
N VAL A 124 -18.66 -4.12 -9.35
CA VAL A 124 -17.59 -4.55 -8.44
C VAL A 124 -16.89 -5.82 -8.97
N GLU A 125 -17.66 -6.79 -9.47
CA GLU A 125 -17.12 -8.07 -9.94
C GLU A 125 -16.13 -7.99 -11.11
N GLU A 126 -16.16 -6.87 -11.85
CA GLU A 126 -15.31 -6.65 -13.02
C GLU A 126 -13.88 -6.26 -12.62
N ILE A 127 -13.70 -5.62 -11.46
CA ILE A 127 -12.40 -5.07 -11.02
C ILE A 127 -11.91 -5.61 -9.68
N MET A 128 -12.78 -6.29 -8.91
CA MET A 128 -12.41 -6.83 -7.61
C MET A 128 -11.25 -7.82 -7.72
N ASP A 129 -10.41 -7.88 -6.68
CA ASP A 129 -9.49 -8.98 -6.52
C ASP A 129 -10.28 -10.23 -6.09
N LYS A 130 -10.32 -11.24 -6.96
CA LYS A 130 -11.01 -12.52 -6.70
C LYS A 130 -10.31 -13.37 -5.64
N GLN A 131 -9.07 -13.02 -5.28
CA GLN A 131 -8.35 -13.69 -4.21
C GLN A 131 -8.68 -13.01 -2.88
N VAL A 132 -9.57 -13.64 -2.11
CA VAL A 132 -9.76 -13.29 -0.71
C VAL A 132 -8.88 -14.19 0.15
N PRO A 133 -7.90 -13.67 0.88
CA PRO A 133 -7.20 -14.42 1.91
C PRO A 133 -8.19 -14.80 3.01
N LYS A 134 -8.53 -16.08 3.13
CA LYS A 134 -9.50 -16.59 4.11
C LYS A 134 -8.82 -17.30 5.27
N ILE A 135 -9.36 -17.18 6.47
CA ILE A 135 -8.92 -17.93 7.65
C ILE A 135 -10.13 -18.39 8.46
N GLU A 136 -10.10 -19.62 8.97
CA GLU A 136 -11.16 -20.12 9.86
C GLU A 136 -11.14 -19.36 11.19
N SER A 137 -12.32 -19.08 11.76
CA SER A 137 -12.46 -18.34 13.04
C SER A 137 -11.71 -19.03 14.20
N ARG A 138 -11.68 -20.36 14.20
CA ARG A 138 -10.97 -21.18 15.21
C ARG A 138 -9.48 -21.40 14.89
N ALA A 139 -8.97 -20.83 13.81
CA ALA A 139 -7.55 -20.90 13.52
C ALA A 139 -6.74 -20.14 14.58
N SER A 140 -5.48 -20.54 14.79
CA SER A 140 -4.61 -19.87 15.73
C SER A 140 -4.01 -18.59 15.16
N LEU A 141 -3.65 -17.66 16.04
CA LEU A 141 -2.99 -16.40 15.71
C LEU A 141 -1.64 -16.64 15.02
N GLY A 142 -0.91 -17.69 15.40
CA GLY A 142 0.33 -18.09 14.73
C GLY A 142 0.11 -18.42 13.24
N LYS A 143 -1.00 -19.10 12.92
CA LYS A 143 -1.39 -19.38 11.53
C LYS A 143 -1.79 -18.09 10.80
N ALA A 144 -2.58 -17.23 11.43
CA ALA A 144 -2.95 -15.92 10.88
C ALA A 144 -1.72 -15.08 10.52
N ARG A 145 -0.76 -14.97 11.44
CA ARG A 145 0.52 -14.29 11.23
C ARG A 145 1.29 -14.90 10.06
N SER A 146 1.44 -16.22 10.02
CA SER A 146 2.15 -16.89 8.92
C SER A 146 1.51 -16.58 7.56
N MET A 147 0.18 -16.58 7.48
CA MET A 147 -0.56 -16.22 6.27
C MET A 147 -0.37 -14.75 5.87
N MET A 148 -0.38 -13.82 6.84
CA MET A 148 -0.17 -12.40 6.59
C MET A 148 1.27 -12.08 6.17
N TYR A 149 2.28 -12.56 6.90
CA TYR A 149 3.68 -12.27 6.61
C TYR A 149 4.21 -13.01 5.37
N GLY A 150 3.77 -14.25 5.13
CA GLY A 150 4.23 -15.06 4.00
C GLY A 150 3.73 -14.57 2.64
N ASN A 151 2.54 -13.95 2.60
CA ASN A 151 1.89 -13.52 1.37
C ASN A 151 1.61 -12.01 1.31
N GLN A 152 2.11 -11.23 2.28
CA GLN A 152 1.92 -9.78 2.41
C GLN A 152 0.44 -9.33 2.46
N TYR A 153 -0.45 -10.17 2.98
CA TYR A 153 -1.85 -9.79 3.17
C TYR A 153 -2.00 -8.92 4.42
N GLY A 154 -2.41 -7.66 4.24
CA GLY A 154 -2.72 -6.76 5.37
C GLY A 154 -4.04 -7.08 6.09
N LYS A 155 -4.89 -7.93 5.49
CA LYS A 155 -6.23 -8.29 5.95
C LYS A 155 -6.55 -9.75 5.56
N LEU A 156 -7.24 -10.47 6.44
CA LEU A 156 -7.82 -11.79 6.20
C LEU A 156 -9.34 -11.72 6.45
N ALA A 157 -10.12 -12.32 5.55
CA ALA A 157 -11.53 -12.61 5.79
C ALA A 157 -11.63 -13.80 6.75
N VAL A 158 -12.35 -13.63 7.86
CA VAL A 158 -12.57 -14.69 8.83
C VAL A 158 -13.85 -15.43 8.48
N ILE A 159 -13.76 -16.75 8.37
CA ILE A 159 -14.86 -17.60 7.93
C ILE A 159 -15.20 -18.68 8.95
N GLU A 160 -16.46 -19.12 8.93
CA GLU A 160 -16.92 -20.36 9.54
C GLU A 160 -17.70 -21.15 8.51
N LYS A 161 -17.24 -22.37 8.20
CA LYS A 161 -17.91 -23.24 7.22
C LYS A 161 -18.24 -22.46 5.92
N GLU A 162 -17.24 -21.72 5.42
CA GLU A 162 -17.30 -20.82 4.25
C GLU A 162 -18.03 -19.48 4.40
N SER A 163 -18.82 -19.31 5.47
CA SER A 163 -19.55 -18.07 5.72
C SER A 163 -18.63 -17.01 6.31
N LEU A 164 -18.73 -15.77 5.82
CA LEU A 164 -17.99 -14.63 6.36
C LEU A 164 -18.54 -14.27 7.74
N VAL A 165 -17.70 -14.35 8.78
CA VAL A 165 -18.08 -14.06 10.18
C VAL A 165 -17.27 -12.91 10.79
N GLY A 166 -16.22 -12.46 10.10
CA GLY A 166 -15.40 -11.38 10.62
C GLY A 166 -14.26 -10.99 9.68
N VAL A 167 -13.46 -10.05 10.15
CA VAL A 167 -12.24 -9.60 9.49
C VAL A 167 -11.11 -9.49 10.50
N LEU A 168 -9.91 -9.92 10.10
CA LEU A 168 -8.70 -9.77 10.89
C LEU A 168 -7.67 -8.98 10.10
N THR A 169 -7.17 -7.88 10.67
CA THR A 169 -6.10 -7.07 10.06
C THR A 169 -4.78 -7.23 10.80
N ALA A 170 -3.66 -6.93 10.14
CA ALA A 170 -2.37 -6.94 10.83
C ALA A 170 -2.33 -5.90 11.97
N TYR A 171 -3.16 -4.84 11.90
CA TYR A 171 -3.33 -3.89 12.99
C TYR A 171 -3.95 -4.52 14.23
N ASP A 172 -4.99 -5.35 14.07
CA ASP A 172 -5.65 -6.01 15.20
C ASP A 172 -4.65 -6.95 15.91
N ILE A 173 -3.80 -7.64 15.13
CA ILE A 173 -2.69 -8.45 15.67
C ILE A 173 -1.66 -7.59 16.40
N ALA A 174 -1.18 -6.50 15.79
CA ALA A 174 -0.17 -5.65 16.40
C ALA A 174 -0.65 -5.01 17.70
N ASN A 175 -1.89 -4.52 17.72
CA ASN A 175 -2.54 -3.98 18.92
C ASN A 175 -2.67 -5.02 20.04
N LEU A 176 -2.90 -6.28 19.69
CA LEU A 176 -2.92 -7.35 20.68
C LEU A 176 -1.53 -7.56 21.29
N LEU A 177 -0.49 -7.62 20.45
CA LEU A 177 0.90 -7.87 20.87
C LEU A 177 1.49 -6.77 21.74
N ASP A 178 1.02 -5.53 21.58
CA ASP A 178 1.46 -4.38 22.37
C ASP A 178 0.80 -4.32 23.77
N LYS A 179 -0.26 -5.10 24.01
CA LYS A 179 -0.91 -5.14 25.33
C LYS A 179 -0.01 -5.84 26.37
N PRO A 180 0.04 -5.34 27.62
CA PRO A 180 0.67 -6.05 28.73
C PRO A 180 0.15 -7.49 28.81
N LYS A 181 1.05 -8.44 29.14
CA LYS A 181 0.73 -9.88 29.17
C LYS A 181 -0.51 -10.24 30.00
N ASP A 182 -0.83 -9.43 31.00
CA ASP A 182 -1.94 -9.61 31.94
C ASP A 182 -3.27 -9.03 31.42
N LYS A 183 -3.24 -8.23 30.34
CA LYS A 183 -4.42 -7.63 29.68
C LYS A 183 -4.81 -8.34 28.38
N LEU A 184 -4.15 -9.45 28.05
CA LEU A 184 -4.50 -10.29 26.91
C LEU A 184 -5.76 -11.11 27.23
N PRO A 185 -6.71 -11.23 26.29
CA PRO A 185 -7.88 -12.07 26.49
C PRO A 185 -7.46 -13.51 26.80
N PHE A 186 -8.04 -14.09 27.85
CA PHE A 186 -7.97 -15.51 28.22
C PHE A 186 -6.63 -16.10 28.66
N ARG A 187 -5.69 -15.32 29.22
CA ARG A 187 -4.46 -15.93 29.73
C ARG A 187 -4.67 -16.70 31.06
N ARG A 188 -4.98 -18.01 30.97
CA ARG A 188 -4.46 -18.98 31.95
C ARG A 188 -2.94 -19.02 31.80
N SER A 189 -2.21 -19.16 32.90
CA SER A 189 -0.75 -18.90 33.02
C SER A 189 0.21 -19.67 32.07
N LYS A 190 -0.28 -20.47 31.12
CA LYS A 190 0.52 -21.34 30.24
C LYS A 190 0.32 -21.17 28.72
N GLU A 191 -0.69 -20.45 28.23
CA GLU A 191 -0.94 -20.36 26.78
C GLU A 191 0.05 -19.41 26.07
N ARG A 192 0.52 -19.80 24.88
CA ARG A 192 1.35 -18.95 24.03
C ARG A 192 0.43 -18.01 23.25
N VAL A 193 0.93 -16.82 22.95
CA VAL A 193 0.19 -15.84 22.16
C VAL A 193 -0.20 -16.39 20.78
N ASP A 194 0.64 -17.25 20.21
CA ASP A 194 0.38 -17.88 18.91
C ASP A 194 -0.80 -18.87 18.94
N ASP A 195 -1.22 -19.32 20.12
CA ASP A 195 -2.31 -20.29 20.31
C ASP A 195 -3.69 -19.61 20.42
N ILE A 196 -3.74 -18.29 20.57
CA ILE A 196 -4.99 -17.51 20.64
C ILE A 196 -5.81 -17.73 19.37
N GLU A 197 -7.09 -18.02 19.51
CA GLU A 197 -7.99 -18.16 18.37
C GLU A 197 -8.27 -16.81 17.69
N VAL A 198 -8.36 -16.83 16.36
CA VAL A 198 -8.69 -15.64 15.55
C VAL A 198 -10.03 -15.03 15.97
N SER A 199 -11.03 -15.86 16.29
CA SER A 199 -12.35 -15.47 16.79
C SER A 199 -12.30 -14.52 17.99
N SER A 200 -11.27 -14.63 18.83
CA SER A 200 -11.12 -13.82 20.04
C SER A 200 -10.63 -12.40 19.79
N ILE A 201 -10.16 -12.11 18.58
CA ILE A 201 -9.52 -10.83 18.22
C ILE A 201 -10.03 -10.23 16.91
N MET A 202 -10.76 -11.00 16.11
CA MET A 202 -11.36 -10.51 14.88
C MET A 202 -12.39 -9.41 15.16
N ARG A 203 -12.67 -8.59 14.15
CA ARG A 203 -13.84 -7.72 14.16
C ARG A 203 -15.00 -8.46 13.51
N GLU A 204 -16.11 -8.54 14.22
CA GLU A 204 -17.35 -9.14 13.70
C GLU A 204 -18.02 -8.24 12.64
N GLU A 205 -17.87 -6.93 12.77
CA GLU A 205 -18.39 -5.98 11.79
C GLU A 205 -17.53 -6.01 10.52
N VAL A 206 -18.08 -6.61 9.46
CA VAL A 206 -17.47 -6.64 8.13
C VAL A 206 -18.25 -5.75 7.19
N TYR A 207 -17.59 -4.73 6.64
CA TYR A 207 -18.17 -3.93 5.57
C TYR A 207 -18.03 -4.65 4.24
N THR A 208 -19.18 -5.07 3.69
CA THR A 208 -19.26 -5.85 2.46
C THR A 208 -19.87 -5.08 1.30
N VAL A 209 -19.68 -5.56 0.07
CA VAL A 209 -20.46 -5.17 -1.13
C VAL A 209 -20.77 -6.42 -1.94
N LYS A 210 -21.80 -6.39 -2.77
CA LYS A 210 -22.14 -7.49 -3.67
C LYS A 210 -21.41 -7.37 -5.01
N PRO A 211 -21.15 -8.51 -5.71
CA PRO A 211 -20.55 -8.52 -7.04
C PRO A 211 -21.25 -7.60 -8.05
N GLU A 212 -22.59 -7.53 -7.99
CA GLU A 212 -23.43 -6.77 -8.91
C GLU A 212 -23.63 -5.28 -8.54
N GLU A 213 -23.16 -4.85 -7.36
CA GLU A 213 -23.15 -3.43 -6.99
C GLU A 213 -22.16 -2.65 -7.89
N THR A 214 -22.36 -1.33 -8.01
CA THR A 214 -21.49 -0.51 -8.84
C THR A 214 -20.21 -0.12 -8.12
N ILE A 215 -19.15 0.18 -8.88
CA ILE A 215 -17.90 0.69 -8.31
C ILE A 215 -18.12 2.04 -7.59
N VAL A 216 -19.10 2.86 -8.03
CA VAL A 216 -19.49 4.11 -7.36
C VAL A 216 -20.06 3.84 -5.97
N ASP A 217 -20.93 2.83 -5.83
CA ASP A 217 -21.50 2.45 -4.54
C ASP A 217 -20.39 1.96 -3.59
N SER A 218 -19.45 1.18 -4.12
CA SER A 218 -18.27 0.75 -3.35
C SER A 218 -17.40 1.94 -2.92
N ALA A 219 -17.22 2.94 -3.78
CA ALA A 219 -16.48 4.17 -3.46
C ALA A 219 -17.13 4.93 -2.32
N ARG A 220 -18.45 5.14 -2.39
CA ARG A 220 -19.24 5.79 -1.34
C ARG A 220 -19.11 5.04 -0.03
N LYS A 221 -19.19 3.71 -0.05
CA LYS A 221 -19.08 2.88 1.16
C LYS A 221 -17.67 2.91 1.76
N LEU A 222 -16.62 2.93 0.96
CA LEU A 222 -15.24 3.13 1.42
C LEU A 222 -15.07 4.48 2.13
N ILE A 223 -15.64 5.54 1.58
CA ILE A 223 -15.59 6.90 2.14
C ILE A 223 -16.41 6.99 3.44
N GLU A 224 -17.66 6.54 3.41
CA GLU A 224 -18.59 6.62 4.54
C GLU A 224 -18.09 5.83 5.75
N LYS A 225 -17.55 4.63 5.51
CA LYS A 225 -17.04 3.75 6.58
C LYS A 225 -15.59 4.04 6.95
N ASP A 226 -14.91 4.95 6.24
CA ASP A 226 -13.49 5.27 6.41
C ASP A 226 -12.60 4.02 6.45
N VAL A 227 -12.82 3.11 5.50
CA VAL A 227 -12.09 1.83 5.41
C VAL A 227 -11.28 1.73 4.13
N ALA A 228 -10.13 1.06 4.21
CA ALA A 228 -9.22 0.92 3.07
C ALA A 228 -9.71 -0.05 1.99
N ALA A 229 -10.53 -1.04 2.38
CA ALA A 229 -11.05 -2.07 1.49
C ALA A 229 -12.32 -2.73 2.05
N LEU A 230 -13.21 -3.13 1.15
CA LEU A 230 -14.45 -3.86 1.40
C LEU A 230 -14.29 -5.32 0.97
N ILE A 231 -14.95 -6.23 1.69
CA ILE A 231 -15.04 -7.63 1.27
C ILE A 231 -16.20 -7.76 0.29
N VAL A 232 -15.97 -8.32 -0.89
CA VAL A 232 -17.05 -8.65 -1.82
C VAL A 232 -17.68 -9.96 -1.37
N GLU A 233 -18.97 -9.93 -1.07
CA GLU A 233 -19.72 -11.04 -0.49
C GLU A 233 -20.86 -11.46 -1.44
N SER A 234 -20.99 -12.77 -1.66
CA SER A 234 -22.10 -13.34 -2.41
C SER A 234 -22.61 -14.58 -1.69
N GLY A 235 -23.89 -14.58 -1.34
CA GLY A 235 -24.53 -15.68 -0.62
C GLY A 235 -23.87 -16.02 0.72
N GLY A 236 -23.44 -15.00 1.49
CA GLY A 236 -22.75 -15.17 2.77
C GLY A 236 -21.28 -15.53 2.66
N LYS A 237 -20.73 -15.72 1.45
CA LYS A 237 -19.34 -16.14 1.23
C LYS A 237 -18.49 -14.96 0.75
N PRO A 238 -17.24 -14.83 1.22
CA PRO A 238 -16.31 -13.85 0.67
C PRO A 238 -15.78 -14.33 -0.69
N VAL A 239 -16.12 -13.59 -1.75
CA VAL A 239 -15.80 -13.92 -3.16
C VAL A 239 -14.78 -12.96 -3.79
N GLY A 240 -14.53 -11.81 -3.17
CA GLY A 240 -13.49 -10.88 -3.60
C GLY A 240 -13.15 -9.81 -2.57
N VAL A 241 -12.23 -8.94 -2.91
CA VAL A 241 -11.89 -7.71 -2.16
C VAL A 241 -11.85 -6.55 -3.14
N ILE A 242 -12.38 -5.40 -2.73
CA ILE A 242 -12.28 -4.15 -3.49
C ILE A 242 -11.79 -3.02 -2.60
N SER A 243 -10.86 -2.22 -3.09
CA SER A 243 -10.17 -1.15 -2.36
C SER A 243 -10.17 0.15 -3.15
N ALA A 244 -9.79 1.24 -2.50
CA ALA A 244 -9.61 2.53 -3.18
C ALA A 244 -8.58 2.45 -4.33
N ARG A 245 -7.57 1.58 -4.22
CA ARG A 245 -6.57 1.35 -5.27
C ARG A 245 -7.24 0.84 -6.55
N ASP A 246 -8.13 -0.14 -6.43
CA ASP A 246 -8.84 -0.72 -7.56
C ASP A 246 -9.72 0.34 -8.25
N LEU A 247 -10.32 1.24 -7.47
CA LEU A 247 -11.14 2.34 -7.99
C LEU A 247 -10.32 3.40 -8.73
N PHE A 248 -9.13 3.78 -8.23
CA PHE A 248 -8.23 4.68 -8.96
C PHE A 248 -7.79 4.06 -10.29
N SER A 249 -7.61 2.75 -10.36
CA SER A 249 -7.24 2.07 -11.61
C SER A 249 -8.28 2.16 -12.73
N CYS A 250 -9.52 2.58 -12.41
CA CYS A 250 -10.58 2.73 -13.40
C CYS A 250 -10.49 4.03 -14.20
N VAL A 251 -9.80 5.05 -13.68
CA VAL A 251 -9.74 6.39 -14.30
C VAL A 251 -8.50 6.61 -15.17
N PHE A 252 -7.63 5.61 -15.25
CA PHE A 252 -6.48 5.58 -16.16
C PHE A 252 -6.24 4.15 -16.62
N LYS A 253 -5.54 3.96 -17.73
CA LYS A 253 -5.11 2.62 -18.13
C LYS A 253 -3.92 2.18 -17.25
N PRO A 254 -3.91 1.00 -16.62
CA PRO A 254 -2.73 0.49 -15.90
C PRO A 254 -1.47 0.42 -16.78
N GLU A 255 -1.63 0.29 -18.10
CA GLU A 255 -0.53 0.40 -19.06
C GLU A 255 0.08 1.82 -19.14
N GLU A 256 -0.66 2.86 -18.76
CA GLU A 256 -0.16 4.23 -18.59
C GLU A 256 0.50 4.46 -17.23
N VAL A 257 0.20 3.64 -16.21
CA VAL A 257 0.62 3.85 -14.81
C VAL A 257 1.75 2.92 -14.36
N GLY A 258 2.37 2.22 -15.31
CA GLY A 258 3.55 1.43 -14.98
C GLY A 258 4.76 2.28 -14.60
N LEU A 259 4.77 3.59 -14.85
CA LEU A 259 6.01 4.37 -14.85
C LEU A 259 5.82 5.83 -14.39
N ASP A 260 6.42 6.17 -13.25
CA ASP A 260 6.62 7.54 -12.76
C ASP A 260 8.07 7.95 -12.99
N ILE A 261 8.28 9.15 -13.54
CA ILE A 261 9.61 9.71 -13.80
C ILE A 261 9.65 11.11 -13.19
N SER A 262 10.59 11.34 -12.28
CA SER A 262 10.80 12.62 -11.61
C SER A 262 12.28 12.99 -11.50
N GLY A 263 12.56 14.25 -11.14
CA GLY A 263 13.92 14.72 -10.86
C GLY A 263 14.78 15.04 -12.09
N LEU A 264 14.14 15.28 -13.24
CA LEU A 264 14.77 15.70 -14.49
C LEU A 264 14.71 17.23 -14.65
N ASP A 265 15.76 17.85 -15.19
CA ASP A 265 15.79 19.29 -15.48
C ASP A 265 15.23 19.62 -16.88
N GLU A 266 15.11 20.91 -17.24
CA GLU A 266 14.54 21.32 -18.54
C GLU A 266 15.33 20.80 -19.74
N ASN A 267 16.65 20.64 -19.62
CA ASN A 267 17.49 20.11 -20.68
C ASN A 267 17.32 18.60 -20.83
N ASP A 268 16.90 17.91 -19.77
CA ASP A 268 16.68 16.48 -19.77
C ASP A 268 15.34 16.08 -20.44
N ARG A 269 14.43 17.03 -20.68
CA ARG A 269 13.11 16.79 -21.28
C ARG A 269 13.17 16.03 -22.61
N MET A 270 14.22 16.27 -23.40
CA MET A 270 14.42 15.60 -24.69
C MET A 270 14.65 14.08 -24.56
N PHE A 271 15.03 13.60 -23.37
CA PHE A 271 15.28 12.18 -23.11
C PHE A 271 14.10 11.47 -22.44
N VAL A 272 13.05 12.19 -22.04
CA VAL A 272 11.93 11.61 -21.28
C VAL A 272 11.25 10.47 -22.05
N ASP A 273 11.07 10.63 -23.36
CA ASP A 273 10.43 9.59 -24.17
C ASP A 273 11.33 8.35 -24.34
N ASP A 274 12.64 8.53 -24.47
CA ASP A 274 13.60 7.43 -24.46
C ASP A 274 13.59 6.67 -23.11
N ILE A 275 13.58 7.41 -21.99
CA ILE A 275 13.49 6.83 -20.64
C ILE A 275 12.21 6.02 -20.51
N ARG A 276 11.08 6.57 -20.97
CA ARG A 276 9.79 5.89 -20.95
C ARG A 276 9.83 4.62 -21.77
N GLU A 277 10.38 4.67 -22.98
CA GLU A 277 10.46 3.52 -23.86
C GLU A 277 11.32 2.39 -23.25
N ASP A 278 12.49 2.72 -22.71
CA ASP A 278 13.40 1.75 -22.10
C ASP A 278 12.81 1.13 -20.84
N ALA A 279 12.24 1.95 -19.95
CA ALA A 279 11.60 1.46 -18.74
C ALA A 279 10.37 0.61 -19.07
N LYS A 280 9.55 1.02 -20.05
CA LYS A 280 8.39 0.23 -20.50
C LYS A 280 8.81 -1.12 -21.07
N LYS A 281 9.87 -1.19 -21.88
CA LYS A 281 10.42 -2.46 -22.38
C LYS A 281 10.80 -3.41 -21.24
N THR A 282 11.46 -2.90 -20.20
CA THR A 282 11.80 -3.71 -19.03
C THR A 282 10.55 -4.13 -18.26
N LEU A 283 9.59 -3.23 -18.05
CA LEU A 283 8.33 -3.57 -17.38
C LEU A 283 7.55 -4.64 -18.13
N ASP A 284 7.44 -4.55 -19.46
CA ASP A 284 6.75 -5.53 -20.29
C ASP A 284 7.45 -6.90 -20.24
N LYS A 285 8.78 -6.94 -20.12
CA LYS A 285 9.51 -8.20 -19.86
C LYS A 285 9.17 -8.77 -18.49
N LEU A 286 9.19 -7.95 -17.44
CA LEU A 286 8.92 -8.39 -16.08
C LEU A 286 7.46 -8.85 -15.90
N ARG A 287 6.52 -8.16 -16.54
CA ARG A 287 5.09 -8.51 -16.54
C ARG A 287 4.78 -9.92 -17.04
N LYS A 288 5.67 -10.53 -17.83
CA LYS A 288 5.52 -11.92 -18.30
C LYS A 288 5.64 -12.96 -17.18
N SER A 289 6.31 -12.63 -16.08
CA SER A 289 6.56 -13.56 -14.97
C SER A 289 6.04 -13.06 -13.62
N PHE A 290 5.72 -11.77 -13.51
CA PHE A 290 5.33 -11.12 -12.27
C PHE A 290 4.24 -10.11 -12.54
N GLU A 291 3.28 -9.96 -11.64
CA GLU A 291 2.28 -8.89 -11.73
C GLU A 291 2.91 -7.58 -11.27
N VAL A 292 3.67 -6.95 -12.17
CA VAL A 292 4.27 -5.63 -11.95
C VAL A 292 3.24 -4.55 -12.22
N GLU A 293 3.00 -3.73 -11.20
CA GLU A 293 1.97 -2.71 -11.20
C GLU A 293 2.56 -1.32 -11.42
N TYR A 294 3.74 -1.04 -10.88
CA TYR A 294 4.33 0.30 -10.87
C TYR A 294 5.86 0.30 -10.81
N LEU A 295 6.47 1.30 -11.45
CA LEU A 295 7.88 1.64 -11.33
C LEU A 295 8.03 3.16 -11.17
N SER A 296 8.61 3.62 -10.07
CA SER A 296 9.10 5.00 -9.98
C SER A 296 10.58 5.09 -10.33
N LEU A 297 10.93 6.17 -11.02
CA LEU A 297 12.29 6.56 -11.37
C LEU A 297 12.50 8.02 -10.94
N HIS A 298 13.27 8.25 -9.89
CA HIS A 298 13.69 9.56 -9.45
C HIS A 298 15.15 9.80 -9.82
N PHE A 299 15.37 10.72 -10.74
CA PHE A 299 16.69 11.12 -11.19
C PHE A 299 17.25 12.23 -10.29
N LYS A 300 18.56 12.23 -10.09
CA LYS A 300 19.27 13.34 -9.47
C LYS A 300 20.58 13.58 -10.21
N LYS A 301 20.78 14.82 -10.65
CA LYS A 301 21.97 15.25 -11.38
C LYS A 301 23.08 15.68 -10.42
N HIS A 302 24.30 15.23 -10.71
CA HIS A 302 25.53 15.52 -9.97
C HIS A 302 26.60 16.01 -10.95
N GLY A 303 26.50 17.26 -11.37
CA GLY A 303 27.32 17.81 -12.45
C GLY A 303 27.03 17.11 -13.77
N LYS A 304 27.98 16.32 -14.29
CA LYS A 304 27.80 15.51 -15.51
C LYS A 304 27.16 14.13 -15.24
N LYS A 305 27.16 13.67 -13.98
CA LYS A 305 26.70 12.33 -13.59
C LYS A 305 25.24 12.33 -13.17
N TYR A 306 24.61 11.17 -13.21
CA TYR A 306 23.23 10.98 -12.74
C TYR A 306 23.16 9.81 -11.76
N SER A 307 22.26 9.93 -10.79
CA SER A 307 21.80 8.81 -9.97
C SER A 307 20.33 8.60 -10.22
N VAL A 308 19.90 7.34 -10.35
CA VAL A 308 18.50 6.95 -10.40
C VAL A 308 18.18 6.20 -9.13
N HIS A 309 17.17 6.67 -8.41
CA HIS A 309 16.56 5.94 -7.31
C HIS A 309 15.19 5.53 -7.78
N GLY A 310 14.82 4.27 -7.58
CA GLY A 310 13.53 3.84 -8.07
C GLY A 310 12.97 2.69 -7.29
N ARG A 311 11.66 2.54 -7.43
CA ARG A 311 10.90 1.54 -6.71
C ARG A 311 10.00 0.80 -7.68
N LEU A 312 10.21 -0.51 -7.78
CA LEU A 312 9.35 -1.42 -8.51
C LEU A 312 8.35 -2.02 -7.52
N MET A 313 7.06 -1.83 -7.76
CA MET A 313 6.00 -2.46 -7.00
C MET A 313 5.20 -3.41 -7.90
N GLY A 314 4.88 -4.56 -7.33
CA GLY A 314 3.95 -5.50 -7.93
C GLY A 314 3.18 -6.24 -6.85
N ARG A 315 2.30 -7.16 -7.25
CA ARG A 315 1.45 -7.87 -6.29
C ARG A 315 2.30 -8.64 -5.28
N GLY A 316 2.28 -8.16 -4.03
CA GLY A 316 3.00 -8.76 -2.91
C GLY A 316 4.53 -8.64 -2.99
N PHE A 317 5.07 -7.60 -3.65
CA PHE A 317 6.47 -7.24 -3.50
C PHE A 317 6.73 -5.76 -3.77
N VAL A 318 7.76 -5.24 -3.12
CA VAL A 318 8.31 -3.91 -3.36
C VAL A 318 9.83 -4.03 -3.39
N PHE A 319 10.45 -3.66 -4.51
CA PHE A 319 11.89 -3.56 -4.64
C PHE A 319 12.28 -2.09 -4.74
N SER A 320 13.32 -1.69 -4.02
CA SER A 320 13.94 -0.38 -4.15
C SER A 320 15.40 -0.57 -4.47
N ALA A 321 15.90 0.19 -5.45
CA ALA A 321 17.30 0.18 -5.84
C ALA A 321 17.77 1.59 -6.13
N SER A 322 19.08 1.75 -6.24
CA SER A 322 19.70 3.00 -6.65
C SER A 322 20.95 2.71 -7.45
N SER A 323 21.10 3.37 -8.59
CA SER A 323 22.29 3.18 -9.43
C SER A 323 22.82 4.54 -9.89
N PHE A 324 24.12 4.57 -10.19
CA PHE A 324 24.83 5.76 -10.66
C PHE A 324 25.34 5.54 -12.09
N GLY A 325 25.33 6.60 -12.89
CA GLY A 325 25.86 6.60 -14.25
C GLY A 325 26.59 7.89 -14.58
N TRP A 326 27.51 7.79 -15.55
CA TRP A 326 28.26 8.93 -16.08
C TRP A 326 27.40 9.89 -16.90
N ASP A 327 26.21 9.43 -17.30
CA ASP A 327 25.14 10.19 -17.91
C ASP A 327 23.79 9.55 -17.51
N LEU A 328 22.70 10.20 -17.90
CA LEU A 328 21.33 9.80 -17.59
C LEU A 328 21.00 8.40 -18.11
N ARG A 329 21.33 8.09 -19.38
CA ARG A 329 20.99 6.80 -20.01
C ARG A 329 21.72 5.65 -19.34
N ASN A 330 23.00 5.80 -19.04
CA ASN A 330 23.80 4.80 -18.34
C ASN A 330 23.31 4.56 -16.91
N ALA A 331 22.86 5.62 -16.22
CA ALA A 331 22.27 5.50 -14.90
C ALA A 331 20.94 4.73 -14.93
N LEU A 332 20.05 5.06 -15.87
CA LEU A 332 18.79 4.34 -16.09
C LEU A 332 19.03 2.87 -16.42
N LYS A 333 19.88 2.57 -17.40
CA LYS A 333 20.14 1.20 -17.85
C LYS A 333 20.66 0.34 -16.70
N SER A 334 21.63 0.86 -15.94
CA SER A 334 22.21 0.16 -14.80
C SER A 334 21.15 -0.13 -13.73
N PHE A 335 20.25 0.82 -13.50
CA PHE A 335 19.13 0.67 -12.58
C PHE A 335 18.10 -0.36 -13.04
N LEU A 336 17.70 -0.35 -14.32
CA LEU A 336 16.76 -1.32 -14.88
C LEU A 336 17.34 -2.74 -14.84
N ASP A 337 18.63 -2.90 -15.19
CA ASP A 337 19.34 -4.19 -15.11
C ASP A 337 19.41 -4.71 -13.67
N GLU A 338 19.60 -3.83 -12.68
CA GLU A 338 19.60 -4.17 -11.26
C GLU A 338 18.20 -4.62 -10.80
N MET A 339 17.15 -3.90 -11.20
CA MET A 339 15.77 -4.26 -10.89
C MET A 339 15.38 -5.61 -11.48
N GLU A 340 15.74 -5.88 -12.74
CA GLU A 340 15.51 -7.19 -13.36
C GLU A 340 16.16 -8.31 -12.53
N LYS A 341 17.43 -8.14 -12.12
CA LYS A 341 18.15 -9.12 -11.29
C LYS A 341 17.47 -9.36 -9.94
N MET A 342 17.01 -8.30 -9.26
CA MET A 342 16.35 -8.41 -7.95
C MET A 342 15.04 -9.20 -8.06
N VAL A 343 14.24 -8.91 -9.08
CA VAL A 343 12.97 -9.59 -9.34
C VAL A 343 13.20 -11.07 -9.67
N HIS A 344 14.20 -11.38 -10.49
CA HIS A 344 14.56 -12.76 -10.82
C HIS A 344 15.01 -13.57 -9.58
N LYS A 345 15.80 -12.99 -8.69
CA LYS A 345 16.21 -13.65 -7.43
C LYS A 345 15.01 -13.99 -6.54
N GLU A 346 14.01 -13.10 -6.45
CA GLU A 346 12.80 -13.39 -5.67
C GLU A 346 12.00 -14.55 -6.26
N LYS A 347 11.97 -14.72 -7.59
CA LYS A 347 11.33 -15.88 -8.25
C LYS A 347 11.99 -17.18 -7.84
N GLU A 348 13.32 -17.23 -7.84
CA GLU A 348 14.09 -18.40 -7.41
C GLU A 348 13.77 -18.73 -5.95
N GLY A 349 13.78 -17.73 -5.08
CA GLY A 349 13.41 -17.87 -3.67
C GLY A 349 11.96 -18.33 -3.44
N ARG A 350 10.99 -17.84 -4.23
CA ARG A 350 9.58 -18.30 -4.16
C ARG A 350 9.40 -19.73 -4.67
N ILE A 351 10.13 -20.12 -5.72
CA ILE A 351 10.15 -21.50 -6.23
C ILE A 351 10.73 -22.46 -5.19
N GLU A 352 11.82 -22.05 -4.52
CA GLU A 352 12.49 -22.85 -3.50
C GLU A 352 11.64 -23.00 -2.22
N ARG A 353 10.95 -21.93 -1.78
CA ARG A 353 9.95 -21.98 -0.70
C ARG A 353 8.75 -22.87 -1.05
N ARG A 354 8.30 -22.89 -2.31
CA ARG A 354 7.27 -23.83 -2.80
C ARG A 354 7.74 -25.29 -2.82
N LYS A 355 9.05 -25.55 -3.01
CA LYS A 355 9.63 -26.90 -2.95
C LYS A 355 9.81 -27.41 -1.52
N THR A 356 10.10 -26.53 -0.56
CA THR A 356 10.31 -26.87 0.85
C THR A 356 9.02 -26.85 1.69
N THR A 357 7.93 -26.32 1.15
CA THR A 357 6.59 -26.51 1.74
C THR A 357 6.12 -27.93 1.41
N PRO A 358 5.89 -28.82 2.39
CA PRO A 358 5.50 -30.18 2.10
C PRO A 358 4.19 -30.20 1.32
N ARG A 359 4.22 -30.77 0.10
CA ARG A 359 3.01 -31.18 -0.62
C ARG A 359 2.31 -32.18 0.30
N LYS A 360 1.22 -31.77 0.96
CA LYS A 360 0.25 -32.72 1.49
C LYS A 360 -0.37 -33.40 0.27
N THR A 361 0.22 -34.50 -0.15
CA THR A 361 -0.39 -35.44 -1.08
C THR A 361 -1.66 -35.96 -0.45
N GLU A 362 -2.77 -35.71 -1.14
CA GLU A 362 -4.03 -36.42 -0.98
C GLU A 362 -3.76 -37.93 -0.99
N ARG A 363 -4.10 -38.60 0.10
CA ARG A 363 -4.32 -40.04 0.15
C ARG A 363 -5.03 -40.33 1.46
N TRP A 364 -6.36 -40.46 1.40
CA TRP A 364 -7.16 -41.38 2.20
C TRP A 364 -8.51 -41.55 1.47
N ILE A 365 -8.51 -42.43 0.47
CA ILE A 365 -9.67 -43.28 0.15
C ILE A 365 -9.18 -44.68 0.50
N GLU A 366 -9.66 -45.19 1.63
CA GLU A 366 -10.19 -46.55 1.86
C GLU A 366 -10.61 -46.68 3.33
#